data_AF-D5GGM5-F1
#
_entry.id   AF-D5GGM5-F1
#
_cell.length_a   1.000
_cell.length_b   1.000
_cell.length_c   1.000
_cell.angle_alpha   90.00
_cell.angle_beta   90.00
_cell.angle_gamma   90.00
#
_symmetry.space_group_name_H-M   'P 1'
#
loop_
_entity.id
_entity.type
_entity.pdbx_description
1 polymer ?
#
loop_
_entity_poly.entity_id
_entity_poly.type
_entity_poly.pdbx_seq_one_letter_code
_entity_poly.pdbx_strand_id
1 'polypeptide(L)'
;MEGSGARDAISGSWPDSATHHKLRTRDDWKPFVKKNATSCYHPGGTCKMGKATDPLAVLDERLRVRGVKGLRVADTSVMPTLNQGHTQMAAYAIGERCAEIVKQGA
;
A
#
# COMPACT_ATOMS: atom_id res chain seq x y z
N MET A 1 23.67 -10.19 -21.42
CA MET A 1 23.55 -11.01 -20.19
C MET A 1 24.71 -11.98 -20.18
N GLU A 2 25.56 -11.97 -19.16
CA GLU A 2 26.78 -12.80 -19.10
C GLU A 2 26.58 -14.11 -18.32
N GLY A 3 25.43 -14.33 -17.66
CA GLY A 3 25.15 -15.55 -16.88
C GLY A 3 24.72 -16.74 -17.75
N SER A 4 25.21 -17.95 -17.47
CA SER A 4 25.02 -19.21 -18.23
C SER A 4 23.61 -19.82 -18.20
N GLY A 5 22.62 -19.11 -17.63
CA GLY A 5 21.26 -19.63 -17.41
C GLY A 5 20.40 -19.67 -18.67
N ALA A 6 19.17 -19.14 -18.59
CA ALA A 6 18.11 -19.21 -19.61
C ALA A 6 18.38 -18.48 -20.95
N ARG A 7 19.64 -18.44 -21.40
CA ARG A 7 20.10 -17.79 -22.64
C ARG A 7 19.32 -18.27 -23.86
N ASP A 8 19.02 -19.56 -23.90
CA ASP A 8 18.33 -20.21 -25.02
C ASP A 8 16.79 -20.11 -24.92
N ALA A 9 16.27 -19.58 -23.80
CA ALA A 9 14.83 -19.46 -23.53
C ALA A 9 14.34 -18.00 -23.45
N ILE A 10 15.24 -17.02 -23.46
CA ILE A 10 14.92 -15.59 -23.37
C ILE A 10 15.09 -14.95 -24.75
N SER A 11 14.00 -14.46 -25.34
CA SER A 11 13.98 -13.81 -26.67
C SER A 11 14.58 -12.40 -26.71
N GLY A 12 15.40 -12.03 -25.73
CA GLY A 12 15.89 -10.65 -25.57
C GLY A 12 14.87 -9.72 -24.91
N SER A 13 15.06 -8.42 -25.09
CA SER A 13 14.20 -7.36 -24.56
C SER A 13 13.01 -7.08 -25.48
N TRP A 14 11.88 -6.64 -24.92
CA TRP A 14 10.81 -5.95 -25.67
C TRP A 14 10.80 -4.49 -25.20
N PRO A 15 11.00 -3.49 -26.08
CA PRO A 15 11.29 -3.62 -27.51
C PRO A 15 12.68 -4.23 -27.73
N ASP A 16 12.91 -4.82 -28.90
CA ASP A 16 14.21 -5.37 -29.27
C ASP A 16 15.34 -4.32 -29.19
N SER A 17 14.99 -3.04 -29.37
CA SER A 17 15.91 -1.91 -29.22
C SER A 17 16.20 -1.53 -27.77
N ALA A 18 15.48 -2.07 -26.80
CA ALA A 18 15.67 -1.71 -25.40
C ALA A 18 16.92 -2.38 -24.86
N THR A 19 17.84 -1.57 -24.35
CA THR A 19 19.03 -2.04 -23.64
C THR A 19 18.79 -1.99 -22.14
N HIS A 20 19.18 -3.04 -21.41
CA HIS A 20 19.20 -2.98 -19.95
C HIS A 20 20.16 -1.88 -19.45
N HIS A 21 19.78 -1.23 -18.35
CA HIS A 21 20.63 -0.28 -17.64
C HIS A 21 21.96 -0.94 -17.22
N LYS A 22 23.04 -0.16 -17.15
CA LYS A 22 24.37 -0.65 -16.70
C LYS A 22 24.66 -0.38 -15.21
N LEU A 23 23.66 0.08 -14.45
CA LEU A 23 23.76 0.40 -13.02
C LEU A 23 24.05 -0.87 -12.20
N ARG A 24 25.02 -0.83 -11.27
CA ARG A 24 25.47 -2.02 -10.51
C ARG A 24 25.42 -1.83 -9.00
N THR A 25 25.61 -0.61 -8.51
CA THR A 25 25.66 -0.32 -7.07
C THR A 25 24.41 0.42 -6.59
N ARG A 26 24.18 0.43 -5.28
CA ARG A 26 23.09 1.21 -4.68
C ARG A 26 23.16 2.68 -5.07
N ASP A 27 24.36 3.25 -5.13
CA ASP A 27 24.55 4.67 -5.44
C ASP A 27 24.23 4.99 -6.91
N ASP A 28 24.55 4.07 -7.83
CA ASP A 28 24.18 4.19 -9.26
C ASP A 28 22.66 4.26 -9.43
N TRP A 29 21.91 3.51 -8.61
CA TRP A 29 20.45 3.41 -8.69
C TRP A 29 19.70 4.59 -8.07
N LYS A 30 20.29 5.32 -7.12
CA LYS A 30 19.61 6.41 -6.40
C LYS A 30 19.00 7.47 -7.33
N PRO A 31 19.71 8.03 -8.33
CA PRO A 31 19.14 9.03 -9.24
C PRO A 31 18.00 8.46 -10.09
N PHE A 32 18.15 7.21 -10.55
CA PHE A 32 17.12 6.54 -11.35
C PHE A 32 15.83 6.36 -10.55
N VAL A 33 15.92 5.87 -9.30
CA VAL A 33 14.74 5.72 -8.43
C VAL A 33 14.09 7.06 -8.14
N LYS A 34 14.87 8.10 -7.80
CA LYS A 34 14.33 9.45 -7.54
C LYS A 34 13.56 10.02 -8.73
N LYS A 35 14.01 9.75 -9.96
CA LYS A 35 13.38 10.26 -11.20
C LYS A 35 12.14 9.45 -11.60
N ASN A 36 12.13 8.14 -11.36
CA ASN A 36 11.14 7.23 -11.94
C ASN A 36 10.22 6.54 -10.92
N ALA A 37 10.44 6.73 -9.62
CA ALA A 37 9.53 6.19 -8.61
C ALA A 37 8.13 6.75 -8.82
N THR A 38 7.15 5.86 -8.87
CA THR A 38 5.74 6.19 -9.02
C THR A 38 4.92 5.44 -7.97
N SER A 39 3.68 5.88 -7.79
CA SER A 39 2.75 5.18 -6.93
C SER A 39 2.28 3.88 -7.57
N CYS A 40 2.10 2.84 -6.77
CA CYS A 40 1.32 1.66 -7.13
C CYS A 40 -0.19 1.83 -6.80
N TYR A 41 -0.62 3.06 -6.49
CA TYR A 41 -2.01 3.40 -6.18
C TYR A 41 -2.61 2.69 -4.96
N HIS A 42 -1.78 2.47 -3.93
CA HIS A 42 -2.17 1.86 -2.65
C HIS A 42 -2.09 2.83 -1.45
N PRO A 43 -2.76 4.01 -1.49
CA PRO A 43 -2.74 4.93 -0.36
C PRO A 43 -3.56 4.40 0.84
N GLY A 44 -3.17 4.77 2.05
CA GLY A 44 -3.87 4.43 3.29
C GLY A 44 -3.25 5.11 4.51
N GLY A 45 -3.90 4.96 5.67
CA GLY A 45 -3.41 5.41 6.97
C GLY A 45 -3.64 6.88 7.35
N THR A 46 -4.29 7.69 6.52
CA THR A 46 -4.58 9.11 6.81
C THR A 46 -5.60 9.32 7.94
N CYS A 47 -6.43 8.32 8.23
CA CYS A 47 -7.36 8.31 9.37
C CYS A 47 -7.10 7.07 10.24
N LYS A 48 -5.84 6.83 10.63
CA LYS A 48 -5.46 5.57 11.30
C LYS A 48 -6.30 5.27 12.55
N MET A 49 -6.70 4.01 12.68
CA MET A 49 -7.08 3.42 13.96
C MET A 49 -5.86 3.38 14.88
N GLY A 50 -6.09 3.47 16.20
CA GLY A 50 -5.03 3.29 17.18
C GLY A 50 -5.56 3.15 18.60
N LYS A 51 -4.65 2.87 19.54
CA LYS A 51 -4.96 2.77 20.98
C LYS A 51 -5.42 4.13 21.51
N ALA A 52 -6.18 4.15 22.61
CA ALA A 52 -6.62 5.40 23.24
C ALA A 52 -5.44 6.36 23.55
N THR A 53 -4.29 5.79 23.90
CA THR A 53 -3.04 6.51 24.22
C THR A 53 -2.23 6.96 23.01
N ASP A 54 -2.62 6.61 21.78
CA ASP A 54 -1.94 7.07 20.56
C ASP A 54 -2.45 8.47 20.18
N PRO A 55 -1.65 9.53 20.36
CA PRO A 55 -2.10 10.90 20.11
C PRO A 55 -2.33 11.20 18.62
N LEU A 56 -1.84 10.33 17.72
CA LEU A 56 -2.01 10.46 16.28
C LEU A 56 -3.18 9.62 15.75
N ALA A 57 -3.86 8.85 16.60
CA ALA A 57 -5.00 8.04 16.18
C ALA A 57 -6.22 8.92 15.92
N VAL A 58 -6.83 8.75 14.74
CA VAL A 58 -8.08 9.43 14.35
C VAL A 58 -9.29 8.60 14.75
N LEU A 59 -9.15 7.27 14.67
CA LEU A 59 -10.22 6.31 14.93
C LEU A 59 -9.91 5.45 16.16
N ASP A 60 -10.95 4.86 16.73
CA ASP A 60 -10.83 3.75 17.67
C ASP A 60 -10.97 2.38 16.98
N GLU A 61 -10.98 1.30 17.77
CA GLU A 61 -11.08 -0.08 17.29
C GLU A 61 -12.43 -0.42 16.65
N ARG A 62 -13.45 0.44 16.80
CA ARG A 62 -14.78 0.30 16.18
C ARG A 62 -14.98 1.27 15.02
N LEU A 63 -13.88 1.80 14.45
CA LEU A 63 -13.86 2.73 13.31
C LEU A 63 -14.52 4.08 13.59
N ARG A 64 -14.77 4.43 14.85
CA ARG A 64 -15.44 5.69 15.22
C ARG A 64 -14.45 6.84 15.21
N VAL A 65 -14.87 7.97 14.64
CA VAL A 65 -14.07 9.20 14.68
C VAL A 65 -14.04 9.74 16.10
N ARG A 66 -12.84 9.90 16.65
CA ARG A 66 -12.67 10.38 18.02
C ARG A 66 -13.20 11.81 18.16
N GLY A 67 -13.95 12.05 19.23
CA GLY A 67 -14.55 13.37 19.50
C GLY A 67 -15.80 13.69 18.67
N VAL A 68 -16.22 12.82 17.75
CA VAL A 68 -17.42 13.02 16.91
C VAL A 68 -18.42 11.90 17.14
N LYS A 69 -19.68 12.26 17.39
CA LYS A 69 -20.76 11.27 17.58
C LYS A 69 -21.34 10.85 16.24
N GLY A 70 -21.64 9.56 16.10
CA GLY A 70 -22.34 9.01 14.93
C GLY A 70 -21.54 8.96 13.63
N LEU A 71 -20.23 9.22 13.67
CA LEU A 71 -19.37 9.22 12.47
C LEU A 71 -18.34 8.09 12.51
N ARG A 72 -18.20 7.38 11.39
CA ARG A 72 -17.19 6.33 11.15
C ARG A 72 -16.51 6.57 9.81
N VAL A 73 -15.30 6.03 9.67
CA VAL A 73 -14.56 5.95 8.39
C VAL A 73 -14.29 4.49 8.10
N ALA A 74 -14.58 4.04 6.88
CA ALA A 74 -14.48 2.63 6.49
C ALA A 74 -13.89 2.50 5.07
N ASP A 75 -12.62 2.85 4.94
CA ASP A 75 -11.84 2.71 3.71
C ASP A 75 -10.36 2.42 4.06
N THR A 76 -9.43 2.48 3.11
CA THR A 76 -8.01 2.19 3.36
C THR A 76 -7.31 3.20 4.28
N SER A 77 -7.89 4.37 4.52
CA SER A 77 -7.33 5.38 5.43
C SER A 77 -7.28 4.92 6.89
N VAL A 78 -8.09 3.93 7.27
CA VAL A 78 -8.20 3.45 8.66
C VAL A 78 -7.01 2.61 9.11
N MET A 79 -6.24 2.06 8.16
CA MET A 79 -5.15 1.13 8.44
C MET A 79 -3.98 1.85 9.14
N PRO A 80 -3.54 1.42 10.34
CA PRO A 80 -2.38 2.02 10.99
C PRO A 80 -1.06 1.77 10.24
N THR A 81 -0.98 0.68 9.49
CA THR A 81 0.13 0.30 8.61
C THR A 81 -0.44 -0.37 7.35
N LEU A 82 0.21 -0.15 6.20
CA LEU A 82 -0.22 -0.80 4.95
C LEU A 82 -0.02 -2.31 5.00
N ASN A 83 -0.90 -3.06 4.33
CA ASN A 83 -0.95 -4.53 4.34
C ASN A 83 0.12 -5.21 3.47
N GLN A 84 1.13 -4.46 2.98
CA GLN A 84 2.25 -4.96 2.14
C GLN A 84 1.82 -5.72 0.88
N GLY A 85 0.61 -5.45 0.38
CA GLY A 85 0.05 -6.05 -0.83
C GLY A 85 -0.96 -5.12 -1.49
N HIS A 86 -1.73 -5.62 -2.46
CA HIS A 86 -2.80 -4.85 -3.09
C HIS A 86 -3.88 -4.51 -2.06
N THR A 87 -4.24 -3.23 -1.97
CA THR A 87 -5.15 -2.73 -0.93
C THR A 87 -6.62 -3.04 -1.21
N GLN A 88 -6.97 -3.52 -2.41
CA GLN A 88 -8.34 -3.89 -2.77
C GLN A 88 -8.97 -4.85 -1.76
N MET A 89 -8.26 -5.93 -1.40
CA MET A 89 -8.80 -6.92 -0.47
C MET A 89 -8.96 -6.34 0.94
N ALA A 90 -8.02 -5.49 1.36
CA ALA A 90 -8.11 -4.80 2.65
C ALA A 90 -9.33 -3.85 2.68
N ALA A 91 -9.56 -3.11 1.60
CA ALA A 91 -10.72 -2.21 1.49
C ALA A 91 -12.04 -2.97 1.64
N TYR A 92 -12.19 -4.12 0.96
CA TYR A 92 -13.38 -4.96 1.10
C TYR A 92 -13.54 -5.49 2.53
N ALA A 93 -12.47 -6.02 3.13
CA ALA A 93 -12.51 -6.52 4.50
C ALA A 93 -12.87 -5.43 5.53
N ILE A 94 -12.38 -4.21 5.36
CA ILE A 94 -12.70 -3.06 6.21
C ILE A 94 -14.19 -2.69 6.05
N GLY A 95 -14.68 -2.62 4.81
CA GLY A 95 -16.09 -2.33 4.52
C GLY A 95 -17.03 -3.35 5.16
N GLU A 96 -16.75 -4.65 4.95
CA GLU A 96 -17.52 -5.75 5.55
C GLU A 96 -17.48 -5.69 7.09
N ARG A 97 -16.29 -5.44 7.66
CA ARG A 97 -16.18 -5.31 9.12
C ARG A 97 -16.98 -4.14 9.66
N CYS A 98 -16.99 -3.00 8.97
CA CYS A 98 -17.80 -1.85 9.36
C CYS A 98 -19.29 -2.15 9.26
N ALA A 99 -19.74 -2.83 8.20
CA ALA A 99 -21.13 -3.23 8.03
C ALA A 99 -21.60 -4.11 9.20
N GLU A 100 -20.80 -5.10 9.60
CA GLU A 100 -21.08 -5.95 10.77
C GLU A 100 -21.13 -5.16 12.08
N ILE A 101 -20.21 -4.22 12.30
CA ILE A 101 -20.22 -3.33 13.48
C ILE A 101 -21.51 -2.51 13.54
N VAL A 102 -21.98 -2.00 12.40
CA VAL A 102 -23.21 -1.21 12.31
C VAL A 102 -24.45 -2.07 12.56
N LYS A 103 -24.51 -3.29 12.01
CA LYS A 103 -25.63 -4.23 12.23
C LYS A 103 -25.78 -4.64 13.70
N GLN A 104 -24.68 -4.77 14.43
CA GLN A 104 -24.67 -5.20 15.85
C GLN A 104 -25.24 -4.17 16.83
N GLY A 105 -25.73 -3.03 16.36
CA GLY A 105 -26.17 -1.92 17.20
C GLY A 105 -25.02 -0.95 17.44
N ALA A 106 -25.22 0.28 16.95
CA ALA A 106 -24.25 1.36 16.98
C ALA A 106 -23.88 1.79 18.41
#